data_AF-A0AAV3QR53-F1
#
_entry.id   AF-A0AAV3QR53-F1
#
_cell.length_a   1.000
_cell.length_b   1.000
_cell.length_c   1.000
_cell.angle_alpha   90.00
_cell.angle_beta   90.00
_cell.angle_gamma   90.00
#
_symmetry.space_group_name_H-M   'P 1'
#
loop_
_entity.id
_entity.type
_entity.pdbx_description
1 polymer ?
#
loop_
_entity_poly.entity_id
_entity_poly.type
_entity_poly.pdbx_seq_one_letter_code
_entity_poly.pdbx_strand_id
1 'polypeptide(L)'
;MFPIISRSLLLLPKSTDLKTTHSIAIHHLLITQQVRMSHNLYKNKNQERIRELVNSDPTGGWDKCYDEGLTPWDLGQPTPVLLHLLKTGAIPKGRALIPGCGSGHDVMAIACPERYVVGLDISEKAIQKAKQLSCSSSNADNLTFLIEDFFSWRPTELFDLIFDYTFFCAIDPDMRALWASRIQELLKPDGELITLIFPISYHEDGPPYAVSVDNYEEVLRPFGIKAISIVDNEMAVAPRRGREKLARWKRVKAEPLL
;
A
#
# COMPACT_ATOMS: atom_id res chain seq x y z
N MET A 1 -33.18 22.87 -24.98
CA MET A 1 -34.27 22.23 -25.74
C MET A 1 -34.17 20.73 -25.48
N PHE A 2 -35.07 20.21 -24.64
CA PHE A 2 -35.28 18.78 -24.31
C PHE A 2 -35.77 17.99 -25.55
N PRO A 3 -35.68 16.64 -25.65
CA PRO A 3 -36.45 15.69 -24.79
C PRO A 3 -35.77 14.31 -24.55
N ILE A 4 -36.29 13.28 -23.86
CA ILE A 4 -37.25 13.01 -22.76
C ILE A 4 -36.94 11.56 -22.33
N ILE A 5 -37.16 11.26 -21.06
CA ILE A 5 -37.03 9.98 -20.36
C ILE A 5 -37.87 8.86 -21.01
N SER A 6 -37.40 7.61 -21.00
CA SER A 6 -38.30 6.45 -20.89
C SER A 6 -37.75 5.40 -19.93
N ARG A 7 -38.48 5.25 -18.82
CA ARG A 7 -38.43 4.10 -17.91
C ARG A 7 -38.91 2.87 -18.68
N SER A 8 -38.09 1.83 -18.77
CA SER A 8 -38.59 0.47 -18.96
C SER A 8 -38.42 -0.31 -17.67
N LEU A 9 -39.57 -0.45 -17.03
CA LEU A 9 -39.96 -1.35 -15.96
C LEU A 9 -39.17 -2.69 -15.96
N LEU A 10 -38.70 -3.06 -14.77
CA LEU A 10 -38.54 -4.46 -14.37
C LEU A 10 -39.81 -5.23 -14.71
N LEU A 11 -39.75 -6.05 -15.75
CA LEU A 11 -40.66 -7.18 -15.93
C LEU A 11 -39.84 -8.44 -15.75
N LEU A 12 -39.78 -8.90 -14.49
CA LEU A 12 -39.41 -10.27 -14.18
C LEU A 12 -40.50 -11.19 -14.78
N PRO A 13 -40.17 -12.12 -15.68
CA PRO A 13 -41.12 -13.16 -16.04
C PRO A 13 -41.31 -14.07 -14.82
N LYS A 14 -42.53 -14.12 -14.29
CA LYS A 14 -42.99 -15.19 -13.40
C LYS A 14 -43.15 -16.47 -14.23
N SER A 15 -42.04 -17.13 -14.52
CA SER A 15 -42.03 -18.53 -14.94
C SER A 15 -40.72 -19.17 -14.49
N THR A 16 -40.78 -19.95 -13.42
CA THR A 16 -39.68 -20.78 -12.95
C THR A 16 -39.51 -21.97 -13.90
N ASP A 17 -38.80 -21.75 -15.00
CA ASP A 17 -38.20 -22.85 -15.75
C ASP A 17 -36.76 -23.03 -15.25
N LEU A 18 -36.55 -24.12 -14.51
CA LEU A 18 -35.28 -24.47 -13.88
C LEU A 18 -34.13 -24.52 -14.90
N LYS A 19 -34.43 -24.81 -16.17
CA LYS A 19 -33.44 -24.87 -17.26
C LYS A 19 -32.93 -23.49 -17.67
N THR A 20 -33.80 -22.47 -17.67
CA THR A 20 -33.43 -21.11 -18.06
C THR A 20 -32.58 -20.43 -16.98
N THR A 21 -32.90 -20.65 -15.70
CA THR A 21 -32.10 -20.11 -14.58
C THR A 21 -30.72 -20.75 -14.49
N HIS A 22 -30.62 -22.06 -14.75
CA HIS A 22 -29.33 -22.77 -14.81
C HIS A 22 -28.47 -22.29 -15.99
N SER A 23 -29.09 -22.07 -17.15
CA SER A 23 -28.41 -21.55 -18.34
C SER A 23 -27.86 -20.14 -18.14
N ILE A 24 -28.63 -19.23 -17.51
CA ILE A 24 -28.17 -17.87 -17.19
C ILE A 24 -27.03 -17.89 -16.16
N ALA A 25 -27.11 -18.73 -15.13
CA ALA A 25 -26.05 -18.86 -14.14
C ALA A 25 -24.74 -19.41 -14.74
N ILE A 26 -24.83 -20.40 -15.64
CA ILE A 26 -23.68 -20.94 -16.37
C ILE A 26 -23.11 -19.90 -17.34
N HIS A 27 -23.95 -19.14 -18.03
CA HIS A 27 -23.48 -18.10 -18.95
C HIS A 27 -22.81 -16.94 -18.19
N HIS A 28 -23.35 -16.54 -17.03
CA HIS A 28 -22.73 -15.54 -16.17
C HIS A 28 -21.41 -16.05 -15.58
N LEU A 29 -21.33 -17.33 -15.19
CA LEU A 29 -20.10 -17.96 -14.71
C LEU A 29 -19.04 -18.05 -15.82
N LEU A 30 -19.44 -18.41 -17.05
CA LEU A 30 -18.56 -18.47 -18.21
C LEU A 30 -18.08 -17.09 -18.63
N ILE A 31 -18.94 -16.06 -18.63
CA ILE A 31 -18.54 -14.67 -18.87
C ILE A 31 -17.60 -14.20 -17.76
N THR A 32 -17.87 -14.52 -16.50
CA THR A 32 -16.98 -14.17 -15.37
C THR A 32 -15.64 -14.90 -15.47
N GLN A 33 -15.63 -16.18 -15.87
CA GLN A 33 -14.42 -16.94 -16.13
C GLN A 33 -13.68 -16.43 -17.36
N GLN A 34 -14.37 -16.01 -18.41
CA GLN A 34 -13.78 -15.52 -19.65
C GLN A 34 -13.24 -14.09 -19.46
N VAL A 35 -13.90 -13.24 -18.66
CA VAL A 35 -13.37 -11.95 -18.19
C VAL A 35 -12.18 -12.16 -17.25
N ARG A 36 -12.21 -13.16 -16.35
CA ARG A 36 -11.06 -13.58 -15.53
C ARG A 36 -9.89 -14.07 -16.39
N MET A 37 -10.14 -14.90 -17.40
CA MET A 37 -9.14 -15.40 -18.34
C MET A 37 -8.58 -14.29 -19.23
N SER A 38 -9.42 -13.35 -19.68
CA SER A 38 -9.01 -12.19 -20.48
C SER A 38 -8.16 -11.20 -19.66
N HIS A 39 -8.47 -11.01 -18.37
CA HIS A 39 -7.61 -10.25 -17.45
C HIS A 39 -6.32 -11.00 -17.09
N ASN A 40 -6.33 -12.34 -17.10
CA ASN A 40 -5.14 -13.18 -16.85
C ASN A 40 -4.15 -13.20 -18.03
N LEU A 41 -4.57 -12.82 -19.24
CA LEU A 41 -3.74 -12.88 -20.45
C LEU A 41 -2.86 -11.65 -20.71
N TYR A 42 -2.90 -10.64 -19.82
CA TYR A 42 -1.89 -9.58 -19.77
C TYR A 42 -1.09 -9.71 -18.47
N LYS A 43 -0.24 -10.73 -18.39
CA LYS A 43 0.87 -10.72 -17.44
C LYS A 43 1.64 -9.42 -17.63
N ASN A 44 1.69 -8.60 -16.59
CA ASN A 44 2.41 -7.35 -16.64
C ASN A 44 3.91 -7.66 -16.76
N LYS A 45 4.49 -7.45 -17.95
CA LYS A 45 5.91 -7.73 -18.23
C LYS A 45 6.85 -7.09 -17.19
N ASN A 46 6.48 -5.93 -16.64
CA ASN A 46 7.25 -5.29 -15.58
C ASN A 46 7.21 -6.11 -14.29
N GLN A 47 6.06 -6.67 -13.91
CA GLN A 47 5.91 -7.47 -12.69
C GLN A 47 6.73 -8.77 -12.76
N GLU A 48 6.72 -9.44 -13.92
CA GLU A 48 7.56 -10.63 -14.16
C GLU A 48 9.05 -10.28 -14.08
N ARG A 49 9.47 -9.20 -14.76
CA ARG A 49 10.87 -8.76 -14.70
C ARG A 49 11.30 -8.34 -13.29
N ILE A 50 10.44 -7.63 -12.54
CA ILE A 50 10.71 -7.27 -11.15
C ILE A 50 10.91 -8.53 -10.32
N ARG A 51 10.03 -9.54 -10.45
CA ARG A 51 10.17 -10.80 -9.73
C ARG A 51 11.50 -11.48 -10.03
N GLU A 52 11.89 -11.56 -11.30
CA GLU A 52 13.18 -12.13 -11.69
C GLU A 52 14.34 -11.40 -10.99
N LEU A 53 14.33 -10.07 -11.01
CA LEU A 53 15.38 -9.26 -10.39
C LEU A 53 15.41 -9.43 -8.87
N VAL A 54 14.26 -9.31 -8.20
CA VAL A 54 14.12 -9.46 -6.75
C VAL A 54 14.56 -10.84 -6.28
N ASN A 55 14.21 -11.90 -7.01
CA ASN A 55 14.58 -13.27 -6.66
C ASN A 55 16.02 -13.65 -7.06
N SER A 56 16.70 -12.82 -7.87
CA SER A 56 18.06 -13.10 -8.35
C SER A 56 19.16 -12.74 -7.34
N ASP A 57 18.80 -12.21 -6.17
CA ASP A 57 19.75 -11.76 -5.15
C ASP A 57 19.23 -12.09 -3.75
N PRO A 58 20.01 -12.78 -2.90
CA PRO A 58 19.59 -13.11 -1.54
C PRO A 58 19.38 -11.88 -0.64
N THR A 59 19.84 -10.69 -1.03
CA THR A 59 19.57 -9.42 -0.34
C THR A 59 18.25 -8.76 -0.75
N GLY A 60 17.48 -9.39 -1.65
CA GLY A 60 16.15 -8.94 -2.08
C GLY A 60 16.13 -8.31 -3.48
N GLY A 61 17.26 -8.14 -4.15
CA GLY A 61 17.35 -7.81 -5.59
C GLY A 61 16.73 -6.47 -6.04
N TRP A 62 16.21 -5.68 -5.11
CA TRP A 62 15.60 -4.38 -5.37
C TRP A 62 16.58 -3.39 -5.97
N ASP A 63 17.86 -3.43 -5.56
CA ASP A 63 18.94 -2.59 -6.13
C ASP A 63 19.03 -2.75 -7.66
N LYS A 64 18.88 -3.97 -8.19
CA LYS A 64 18.93 -4.22 -9.63
C LYS A 64 17.76 -3.56 -10.38
N CYS A 65 16.60 -3.44 -9.73
CA CYS A 65 15.48 -2.70 -10.32
C CYS A 65 15.81 -1.21 -10.48
N TYR A 66 16.53 -0.62 -9.52
CA TYR A 66 17.00 0.76 -9.64
C TYR A 66 18.11 0.91 -10.70
N ASP A 67 19.04 -0.04 -10.79
CA ASP A 67 20.08 -0.04 -11.84
C ASP A 67 19.48 -0.13 -13.24
N GLU A 68 18.43 -0.93 -13.46
CA GLU A 68 17.72 -1.05 -14.74
C GLU A 68 16.70 0.08 -14.98
N GLY A 69 16.50 0.99 -14.01
CA GLY A 69 15.45 2.01 -14.07
C GLY A 69 14.02 1.44 -14.03
N LEU A 70 13.86 0.16 -13.70
CA LEU A 70 12.58 -0.54 -13.60
C LEU A 70 11.91 -0.26 -12.25
N THR A 71 11.40 0.97 -12.10
CA THR A 71 10.79 1.46 -10.85
C THR A 71 9.33 1.87 -11.04
N PRO A 72 8.42 1.00 -11.54
CA PRO A 72 7.04 1.38 -11.85
C PRO A 72 6.18 1.73 -10.61
N TRP A 73 6.69 1.48 -9.40
CA TRP A 73 6.09 1.94 -8.14
C TRP A 73 6.40 3.41 -7.85
N ASP A 74 7.50 3.96 -8.38
CA ASP A 74 7.93 5.33 -8.16
C ASP A 74 7.00 6.29 -8.93
N LEU A 75 6.31 7.16 -8.19
CA LEU A 75 5.43 8.17 -8.77
C LEU A 75 6.18 9.40 -9.28
N GLY A 76 7.48 9.53 -8.97
CA GLY A 76 8.30 10.71 -9.24
C GLY A 76 7.91 11.96 -8.45
N GLN A 77 6.95 11.83 -7.52
CA GLN A 77 6.38 12.90 -6.73
C GLN A 77 5.78 12.33 -5.43
N PRO A 78 5.53 13.17 -4.42
CA PRO A 78 4.83 12.72 -3.22
C PRO A 78 3.44 12.18 -3.54
N THR A 79 3.02 11.18 -2.80
CA THR A 79 1.73 10.52 -2.94
C THR A 79 0.59 11.54 -2.76
N PRO A 80 -0.34 11.69 -3.72
CA PRO A 80 -1.33 12.78 -3.68
C PRO A 80 -2.19 12.84 -2.41
N VAL A 81 -2.63 11.69 -1.89
CA VAL A 81 -3.41 11.64 -0.65
C VAL A 81 -2.59 12.03 0.58
N LEU A 82 -1.28 11.75 0.58
CA LEU A 82 -0.38 12.20 1.63
C LEU A 82 -0.28 13.73 1.65
N LEU A 83 -0.12 14.37 0.49
CA LEU A 83 -0.13 15.84 0.38
C LEU A 83 -1.43 16.45 0.89
N HIS A 84 -2.56 15.81 0.63
CA HIS A 84 -3.84 16.25 1.18
C HIS A 84 -3.90 16.12 2.70
N LEU A 85 -3.50 14.97 3.26
CA LEU A 85 -3.44 14.78 4.71
C LEU A 85 -2.52 15.79 5.39
N LEU A 86 -1.40 16.15 4.76
CA LEU A 86 -0.51 17.21 5.24
C LEU A 86 -1.21 18.58 5.24
N LYS A 87 -1.88 18.93 4.14
CA LYS A 87 -2.63 20.19 3.99
C LYS A 87 -3.77 20.33 5.01
N THR A 88 -4.42 19.24 5.38
CA THR A 88 -5.52 19.24 6.36
C THR A 88 -5.06 19.03 7.80
N GLY A 89 -3.75 18.93 8.05
CA GLY A 89 -3.22 18.69 9.40
C GLY A 89 -3.52 17.30 9.96
N ALA A 90 -3.83 16.33 9.11
CA ALA A 90 -4.23 14.97 9.50
C ALA A 90 -3.04 14.00 9.67
N ILE A 91 -1.81 14.46 9.43
CA ILE A 91 -0.57 13.69 9.68
C ILE A 91 -0.05 14.03 11.08
N PRO A 92 0.10 13.06 11.99
CA PRO A 92 0.66 13.27 13.33
C PRO A 92 2.02 13.98 13.32
N LYS A 93 2.26 14.82 14.34
CA LYS A 93 3.57 15.44 14.60
C LYS A 93 4.52 14.42 15.25
N GLY A 94 5.80 14.78 15.37
CA GLY A 94 6.82 13.95 16.02
C GLY A 94 7.64 13.12 15.04
N ARG A 95 8.02 11.90 15.42
CA ARG A 95 8.86 11.01 14.61
C ARG A 95 8.01 10.17 13.67
N ALA A 96 8.32 10.22 12.38
CA ALA A 96 7.69 9.40 11.36
C ALA A 96 8.66 8.39 10.73
N LEU A 97 8.17 7.21 10.39
CA LEU A 97 8.89 6.17 9.65
C LEU A 97 8.19 5.89 8.33
N ILE A 98 8.96 5.78 7.25
CA ILE A 98 8.50 5.26 5.96
C ILE A 98 9.36 4.05 5.60
N PRO A 99 8.86 2.82 5.80
CA PRO A 99 9.59 1.61 5.42
C PRO A 99 9.51 1.39 3.90
N GLY A 100 10.62 0.96 3.28
CA GLY A 100 10.72 0.82 1.83
C GLY A 100 10.51 2.16 1.12
N CYS A 101 11.20 3.21 1.55
CA CYS A 101 10.92 4.58 1.12
C CYS A 101 11.29 4.86 -0.34
N GLY A 102 12.04 3.98 -1.01
CA GLY A 102 12.51 4.14 -2.36
C GLY A 102 13.23 5.48 -2.57
N SER A 103 12.87 6.20 -3.63
CA SER A 103 13.37 7.54 -3.96
C SER A 103 12.98 8.64 -2.95
N GLY A 104 12.24 8.31 -1.88
CA GLY A 104 12.09 9.19 -0.72
C GLY A 104 11.11 10.36 -0.87
N HIS A 105 10.25 10.36 -1.89
CA HIS A 105 9.32 11.48 -2.16
C HIS A 105 8.40 11.79 -0.97
N ASP A 106 7.83 10.75 -0.37
CA ASP A 106 6.94 10.90 0.79
C ASP A 106 7.70 11.29 2.06
N VAL A 107 8.96 10.86 2.20
CA VAL A 107 9.85 11.27 3.31
C VAL A 107 10.05 12.79 3.29
N MET A 108 10.45 13.31 2.12
CA MET A 108 10.68 14.74 1.93
C MET A 108 9.41 15.57 2.11
N ALA A 109 8.24 15.05 1.73
CA ALA A 109 6.97 15.76 1.86
C ALA A 109 6.50 15.88 3.32
N ILE A 110 6.71 14.85 4.14
CA ILE A 110 6.29 14.84 5.55
C ILE A 110 7.23 15.71 6.41
N ALA A 111 8.52 15.72 6.08
CA ALA A 111 9.57 16.36 6.87
C ALA A 111 9.33 17.87 7.02
N CYS A 112 9.32 18.34 8.26
CA CYS A 112 9.20 19.75 8.62
C CYS A 112 9.69 19.96 10.06
N PRO A 113 9.80 21.21 10.58
CA PRO A 113 10.27 21.46 11.95
C PRO A 113 9.50 20.73 13.07
N GLU A 114 8.27 20.28 12.81
CA GLU A 114 7.45 19.54 13.76
C GLU A 114 7.39 18.02 13.47
N ARG A 115 8.08 17.56 12.42
CA ARG A 115 8.12 16.16 11.99
C ARG A 115 9.49 15.75 11.52
N TYR A 116 10.15 14.89 12.30
CA TYR A 116 11.39 14.25 11.91
C TYR A 116 11.09 12.91 11.23
N VAL A 117 11.55 12.70 9.99
CA VAL A 117 11.17 11.54 9.18
C VAL A 117 12.38 10.64 8.88
N VAL A 118 12.24 9.36 9.18
CA VAL A 118 13.20 8.33 8.81
C VAL A 118 12.66 7.55 7.60
N GLY A 119 13.37 7.61 6.49
CA GLY A 119 13.16 6.70 5.35
C GLY A 119 14.13 5.52 5.43
N LEU A 120 13.59 4.30 5.41
CA LEU A 120 14.40 3.08 5.30
C LEU A 120 14.24 2.46 3.94
N ASP A 121 15.33 2.02 3.33
CA ASP A 121 15.29 1.12 2.20
C ASP A 121 16.53 0.21 2.23
N ILE A 122 16.40 -1.02 1.77
CA ILE A 122 17.54 -1.94 1.64
C ILE A 122 18.37 -1.65 0.40
N SER A 123 17.79 -0.95 -0.57
CA SER A 123 18.46 -0.56 -1.80
C SER A 123 19.38 0.64 -1.57
N GLU A 124 20.69 0.41 -1.67
CA GLU A 124 21.67 1.51 -1.65
C GLU A 124 21.39 2.50 -2.79
N LYS A 125 20.98 2.01 -3.97
CA LYS A 125 20.65 2.84 -5.14
C LYS A 125 19.44 3.74 -4.89
N ALA A 126 18.39 3.19 -4.27
CA ALA A 126 17.22 3.97 -3.87
C ALA A 126 17.61 5.11 -2.93
N ILE A 127 18.39 4.80 -1.90
CA ILE A 127 18.82 5.79 -0.90
C ILE A 127 19.77 6.83 -1.50
N GLN A 128 20.68 6.44 -2.41
CA GLN A 128 21.52 7.39 -3.14
C GLN A 128 20.65 8.36 -3.96
N LYS A 129 19.66 7.86 -4.69
CA LYS A 129 18.70 8.68 -5.45
C LYS A 129 17.88 9.59 -4.52
N ALA A 130 17.39 9.08 -3.40
CA ALA A 130 16.64 9.86 -2.42
C ALA A 130 17.47 11.01 -1.84
N LYS A 131 18.73 10.73 -1.46
CA LYS A 131 19.68 11.75 -0.99
C LYS A 131 19.92 12.82 -2.04
N GLN A 132 20.17 12.44 -3.29
CA GLN A 132 20.34 13.38 -4.42
C GLN A 132 19.12 14.28 -4.61
N LEU A 133 17.91 13.73 -4.58
CA LEU A 133 16.67 14.51 -4.70
C LEU A 133 16.45 15.45 -3.50
N SER A 134 16.90 15.05 -2.31
CA SER A 134 16.74 15.83 -1.08
C SER A 134 17.78 16.93 -0.88
N CYS A 135 18.85 16.99 -1.70
CA CYS A 135 19.94 17.95 -1.53
C CYS A 135 19.50 19.43 -1.51
N SER A 136 18.37 19.76 -2.15
CA SER A 136 17.83 21.12 -2.19
C SER A 136 16.60 21.32 -1.28
N SER A 137 16.29 20.34 -0.42
CA SER A 137 15.16 20.43 0.50
C SER A 137 15.44 21.43 1.61
N SER A 138 14.52 22.37 1.85
CA SER A 138 14.58 23.30 2.99
C SER A 138 14.41 22.59 4.34
N ASN A 139 13.99 21.32 4.34
CA ASN A 139 13.76 20.52 5.54
C ASN A 139 14.78 19.39 5.71
N ALA A 140 15.97 19.52 5.11
CA ALA A 140 17.02 18.48 5.16
C ALA A 140 17.39 18.05 6.60
N ASP A 141 17.37 18.98 7.56
CA ASP A 141 17.65 18.68 8.98
C ASP A 141 16.54 17.88 9.69
N ASN A 142 15.35 17.79 9.07
CA ASN A 142 14.18 17.10 9.61
C ASN A 142 13.94 15.73 8.96
N LEU A 143 14.92 15.19 8.24
CA LEU A 143 14.82 13.87 7.64
C LEU A 143 16.15 13.13 7.67
N THR A 144 16.09 11.81 7.53
CA THR A 144 17.24 10.97 7.25
C THR A 144 16.85 9.78 6.39
N PHE A 145 17.79 9.32 5.57
CA PHE A 145 17.66 8.14 4.73
C PHE A 145 18.71 7.11 5.14
N LEU A 146 18.25 5.94 5.57
CA LEU A 146 19.10 4.86 6.06
C LEU A 146 19.03 3.64 5.12
N ILE A 147 20.19 3.06 4.84
CA ILE A 147 20.31 1.79 4.13
C ILE A 147 20.23 0.69 5.20
N GLU A 148 19.02 0.25 5.50
CA GLU A 148 18.72 -0.63 6.62
C GLU A 148 17.53 -1.52 6.28
N ASP A 149 17.55 -2.74 6.81
CA ASP A 149 16.43 -3.67 6.67
C ASP A 149 15.41 -3.43 7.79
N PHE A 150 14.16 -3.13 7.41
CA PHE A 150 13.03 -2.93 8.33
C PHE A 150 12.85 -4.07 9.36
N PHE A 151 13.13 -5.32 8.96
CA PHE A 151 12.93 -6.49 9.79
C PHE A 151 14.03 -6.66 10.86
N SER A 152 15.26 -6.24 10.58
CA SER A 152 16.41 -6.39 11.48
C SER A 152 16.88 -5.08 12.15
N TRP A 153 16.55 -3.93 11.60
CA TRP A 153 16.92 -2.62 12.14
C TRP A 153 16.32 -2.38 13.54
N ARG A 154 17.09 -1.78 14.46
CA ARG A 154 16.66 -1.51 15.85
C ARG A 154 17.02 -0.08 16.25
N PRO A 155 16.10 0.89 16.07
CA PRO A 155 16.32 2.25 16.53
C PRO A 155 16.23 2.35 18.05
N THR A 156 16.87 3.36 18.62
CA THR A 156 16.76 3.70 20.04
C THR A 156 15.45 4.42 20.39
N GLU A 157 14.84 5.09 19.41
CA GLU A 157 13.59 5.85 19.56
C GLU A 157 12.49 5.30 18.65
N LEU A 158 11.28 5.22 19.21
CA LEU A 158 10.08 4.75 18.52
C LEU A 158 9.39 5.89 17.75
N PHE A 159 8.38 5.52 16.97
CA PHE A 159 7.70 6.42 16.03
C PHE A 159 6.28 6.79 16.47
N ASP A 160 5.94 8.07 16.32
CA ASP A 160 4.58 8.60 16.46
C ASP A 160 3.73 8.25 15.23
N LEU A 161 4.37 8.09 14.07
CA LEU A 161 3.74 7.72 12.80
C LEU A 161 4.57 6.66 12.06
N ILE A 162 3.92 5.62 11.54
CA ILE A 162 4.45 4.81 10.45
C ILE A 162 3.53 4.99 9.24
N PHE A 163 4.09 5.36 8.08
CA PHE A 163 3.35 5.47 6.82
C PHE A 163 3.83 4.40 5.85
N ASP A 164 3.00 3.39 5.60
CA ASP A 164 3.29 2.28 4.70
C ASP A 164 2.52 2.44 3.38
N TYR A 165 3.26 2.57 2.28
CA TYR A 165 2.70 2.52 0.95
C TYR A 165 3.65 1.79 0.01
N THR A 166 3.12 0.82 -0.73
CA THR A 166 3.90 -0.06 -1.65
C THR A 166 4.97 -0.93 -0.98
N PHE A 167 5.08 -0.95 0.36
CA PHE A 167 6.02 -1.80 1.09
C PHE A 167 5.39 -3.14 1.49
N PHE A 168 4.22 -3.12 2.16
CA PHE A 168 3.55 -4.37 2.58
C PHE A 168 3.20 -5.31 1.40
N CYS A 169 2.91 -4.77 0.22
CA CYS A 169 2.68 -5.60 -0.97
C CYS A 169 3.96 -6.06 -1.67
N ALA A 170 5.11 -5.45 -1.35
CA ALA A 170 6.40 -5.82 -1.94
C ALA A 170 7.05 -6.99 -1.20
N ILE A 171 6.77 -7.15 0.09
CA ILE A 171 7.29 -8.27 0.89
C ILE A 171 6.57 -9.59 0.57
N ASP A 172 7.29 -10.69 0.74
CA ASP A 172 6.73 -12.03 0.61
C ASP A 172 5.52 -12.21 1.55
N PRO A 173 4.41 -12.83 1.11
CA PRO A 173 3.26 -13.10 1.97
C PRO A 173 3.59 -13.73 3.32
N ASP A 174 4.58 -14.62 3.39
CA ASP A 174 4.98 -15.29 4.63
C ASP A 174 5.64 -14.34 5.64
N MET A 175 6.13 -13.19 5.18
CA MET A 175 6.75 -12.16 6.02
C MET A 175 5.74 -11.19 6.64
N ARG A 176 4.45 -11.25 6.27
CA ARG A 176 3.43 -10.26 6.70
C ARG A 176 3.14 -10.30 8.20
N ALA A 177 3.19 -11.48 8.83
CA ALA A 177 3.08 -11.60 10.28
C ALA A 177 4.27 -10.95 11.00
N LEU A 178 5.48 -11.13 10.46
CA LEU A 178 6.67 -10.47 10.97
C LEU A 178 6.62 -8.95 10.75
N TRP A 179 6.11 -8.49 9.60
CA TRP A 179 5.87 -7.06 9.36
C TRP A 179 4.99 -6.46 10.45
N ALA A 180 3.89 -7.11 10.82
CA ALA A 180 3.00 -6.61 11.87
C ALA A 180 3.67 -6.58 13.25
N SER A 181 4.49 -7.58 13.59
CA SER A 181 5.33 -7.56 14.81
C SER A 181 6.26 -6.35 14.82
N ARG A 182 6.91 -6.08 13.68
CA ARG A 182 7.84 -4.95 13.54
C ARG A 182 7.13 -3.60 13.62
N ILE A 183 5.96 -3.47 13.02
CA ILE A 183 5.10 -2.28 13.22
C ILE A 183 4.81 -2.10 14.72
N GLN A 184 4.40 -3.16 15.42
CA GLN A 184 4.10 -3.11 16.84
C GLN A 184 5.31 -2.66 17.67
N GLU A 185 6.50 -3.17 17.37
CA GLU A 185 7.75 -2.88 18.07
C GLU A 185 8.26 -1.45 17.81
N LEU A 186 8.09 -0.94 16.59
CA LEU A 186 8.59 0.37 16.17
C LEU A 186 7.64 1.52 16.52
N LEU A 187 6.34 1.25 16.65
CA LEU A 187 5.33 2.24 16.95
C LEU A 187 5.26 2.53 18.45
N LYS A 188 5.21 3.81 18.82
CA LYS A 188 4.92 4.23 20.20
C LYS A 188 3.55 3.70 20.66
N PRO A 189 3.31 3.57 21.98
CA PRO A 189 2.02 3.09 22.51
C PRO A 189 0.79 3.86 22.00
N ASP A 190 0.92 5.16 21.77
CA ASP A 190 -0.08 6.10 21.25
C ASP A 190 0.13 6.47 19.77
N GLY A 191 1.15 5.89 19.14
CA GLY A 191 1.48 6.11 17.75
C GLY A 191 0.42 5.56 16.81
N GLU A 192 0.51 6.00 15.55
CA GLU A 192 -0.44 5.67 14.50
C GLU A 192 0.25 5.02 13.31
N LEU A 193 -0.33 3.93 12.82
CA LEU A 193 0.00 3.39 11.51
C LEU A 193 -0.99 3.97 10.50
N ILE A 194 -0.49 4.49 9.38
CA ILE A 194 -1.29 4.82 8.21
C ILE A 194 -0.82 3.92 7.07
N THR A 195 -1.74 3.19 6.46
CA THR A 195 -1.43 2.37 5.28
C THR A 195 -2.24 2.85 4.09
N LEU A 196 -1.62 2.81 2.91
CA LEU A 196 -2.34 2.73 1.65
C LEU A 196 -2.35 1.27 1.22
N ILE A 197 -3.48 0.62 1.49
CA ILE A 197 -3.74 -0.79 1.16
C ILE A 197 -3.75 -0.89 -0.36
N PHE A 198 -2.66 -1.34 -0.95
CA PHE A 198 -2.44 -1.40 -2.39
C PHE A 198 -1.50 -2.56 -2.71
N PRO A 199 -1.69 -3.28 -3.84
CA PRO A 199 -2.83 -3.23 -4.75
C PRO A 199 -3.99 -4.12 -4.25
N ILE A 200 -5.18 -3.54 -4.15
CA ILE A 200 -6.43 -4.29 -4.00
C ILE A 200 -6.78 -4.90 -5.36
N SER A 201 -6.54 -6.20 -5.50
CA SER A 201 -6.83 -6.99 -6.71
C SER A 201 -6.87 -8.48 -6.38
N TYR A 202 -6.98 -9.32 -7.42
CA TYR A 202 -7.01 -10.78 -7.30
C TYR A 202 -6.00 -11.38 -8.28
N HIS A 203 -4.80 -11.66 -7.79
CA HIS A 203 -3.74 -12.34 -8.54
C HIS A 203 -2.73 -12.95 -7.57
N GLU A 204 -2.13 -14.09 -7.91
CA GLU A 204 -1.18 -14.81 -7.03
C GLU A 204 0.26 -14.26 -7.17
N ASP A 205 0.51 -13.59 -8.28
CA ASP A 205 1.81 -13.09 -8.70
C ASP A 205 2.29 -11.86 -7.88
N GLY A 206 3.58 -11.77 -7.55
CA GLY A 206 4.18 -10.56 -7.01
C GLY A 206 5.69 -10.48 -7.24
N PRO A 207 6.35 -9.42 -6.75
CA PRO A 207 5.76 -8.20 -6.21
C PRO A 207 5.30 -7.22 -7.33
N PRO A 208 4.32 -6.33 -7.07
CA PRO A 208 3.52 -6.30 -5.86
C PRO A 208 2.52 -7.46 -5.82
N TYR A 209 2.44 -8.13 -4.68
CA TYR A 209 1.43 -9.16 -4.41
C TYR A 209 0.06 -8.50 -4.22
N ALA A 210 -1.01 -9.18 -4.65
CA ALA A 210 -2.36 -8.73 -4.32
C ALA A 210 -2.56 -8.69 -2.80
N VAL A 211 -3.29 -7.67 -2.33
CA VAL A 211 -3.67 -7.50 -0.94
C VAL A 211 -5.15 -7.12 -0.82
N SER A 212 -5.68 -7.22 0.38
CA SER A 212 -7.03 -6.82 0.75
C SER A 212 -7.00 -6.18 2.14
N VAL A 213 -8.11 -5.57 2.55
CA VAL A 213 -8.26 -5.07 3.94
C VAL A 213 -8.03 -6.20 4.94
N ASP A 214 -8.61 -7.37 4.68
CA ASP A 214 -8.52 -8.55 5.56
C ASP A 214 -7.06 -8.98 5.78
N ASN A 215 -6.21 -8.89 4.75
CA ASN A 215 -4.79 -9.25 4.89
C ASN A 215 -4.05 -8.36 5.90
N TYR A 216 -4.41 -7.08 6.03
CA TYR A 216 -3.84 -6.19 7.04
C TYR A 216 -4.47 -6.45 8.41
N GLU A 217 -5.81 -6.59 8.47
CA GLU A 217 -6.51 -6.85 9.73
C GLU A 217 -6.05 -8.15 10.39
N GLU A 218 -5.86 -9.21 9.60
CA GLU A 218 -5.44 -10.53 10.07
C GLU A 218 -4.11 -10.47 10.83
N VAL A 219 -3.11 -9.78 10.27
CA VAL A 219 -1.77 -9.71 10.87
C VAL A 219 -1.65 -8.65 11.98
N LEU A 220 -2.45 -7.58 11.93
CA LEU A 220 -2.42 -6.51 12.94
C LEU A 220 -3.23 -6.84 14.20
N ARG A 221 -4.32 -7.61 14.05
CA ARG A 221 -5.23 -7.97 15.15
C ARG A 221 -4.54 -8.64 16.36
N PRO A 222 -3.60 -9.60 16.20
CA PRO A 222 -2.89 -10.21 17.33
C PRO A 222 -2.15 -9.21 18.23
N PHE A 223 -1.78 -8.06 17.69
CA PHE A 223 -1.06 -7.00 18.42
C PHE A 223 -1.99 -5.93 19.03
N GLY A 224 -3.31 -6.12 18.93
CA GLY A 224 -4.31 -5.15 19.39
C GLY A 224 -4.35 -3.88 18.55
N ILE A 225 -3.75 -3.88 17.36
CA ILE A 225 -3.80 -2.77 16.41
C ILE A 225 -5.06 -2.92 15.57
N LYS A 226 -5.99 -1.97 15.69
CA LYS A 226 -7.29 -1.99 15.00
C LYS A 226 -7.42 -0.79 14.07
N ALA A 227 -8.18 -0.97 13.00
CA ALA A 227 -8.55 0.11 12.11
C ALA A 227 -9.44 1.12 12.86
N ILE A 228 -9.07 2.40 12.78
CA ILE A 228 -9.89 3.55 13.21
C ILE A 228 -10.75 4.05 12.05
N SER A 229 -10.22 3.98 10.83
CA SER A 229 -10.93 4.34 9.61
C SER A 229 -10.34 3.60 8.42
N ILE A 230 -11.20 3.17 7.50
CA ILE A 230 -10.80 2.66 6.18
C ILE A 230 -11.70 3.35 5.15
N VAL A 231 -11.12 4.09 4.23
CA VAL A 231 -11.85 4.87 3.22
C VAL A 231 -11.25 4.67 1.83
N ASP A 232 -12.05 4.89 0.79
CA ASP A 232 -11.55 4.91 -0.58
C ASP A 232 -10.58 6.08 -0.79
N ASN A 233 -9.52 5.83 -1.57
CA ASN A 233 -8.60 6.90 -1.94
C ASN A 233 -9.07 7.63 -3.21
N GLU A 234 -9.87 8.69 -3.02
CA GLU A 234 -10.34 9.55 -4.12
C GLU A 234 -9.22 10.31 -4.85
N MET A 235 -8.01 10.33 -4.27
CA MET A 235 -6.82 10.99 -4.84
C MET A 235 -5.86 10.01 -5.51
N ALA A 236 -6.26 8.75 -5.66
CA ALA A 236 -5.47 7.74 -6.35
C ALA A 236 -5.13 8.18 -7.79
N VAL A 237 -3.87 8.03 -8.16
CA VAL A 237 -3.41 8.22 -9.55
C VAL A 237 -4.13 7.24 -10.49
N ALA A 238 -4.26 7.60 -11.77
CA ALA A 238 -5.09 6.85 -12.71
C ALA A 238 -4.86 5.31 -12.71
N PRO A 239 -3.61 4.79 -12.68
CA PRO A 239 -3.37 3.34 -12.64
C PRO A 239 -3.77 2.64 -11.33
N ARG A 240 -3.94 3.40 -10.24
CA ARG A 240 -4.24 2.90 -8.88
C ARG A 240 -5.67 3.20 -8.43
N ARG A 241 -6.43 3.99 -9.20
CA ARG A 241 -7.81 4.36 -8.88
C ARG A 241 -8.70 3.12 -8.70
N GLY A 242 -9.44 3.07 -7.60
CA GLY A 242 -10.29 1.93 -7.24
C GLY A 242 -9.52 0.68 -6.81
N ARG A 243 -8.19 0.75 -6.69
CA ARG A 243 -7.31 -0.36 -6.28
C ARG A 243 -6.56 -0.08 -4.99
N GLU A 244 -6.91 0.99 -4.29
CA GLU A 244 -6.30 1.30 -3.01
C GLU A 244 -7.27 1.98 -2.04
N LYS A 245 -7.08 1.70 -0.76
CA LYS A 245 -7.82 2.30 0.36
C LYS A 245 -6.84 2.93 1.34
N LEU A 246 -7.20 4.09 1.88
CA LEU A 246 -6.50 4.72 2.98
C LEU A 246 -7.03 4.15 4.29
N ALA A 247 -6.15 3.55 5.09
CA ALA A 247 -6.48 3.02 6.40
C ALA A 247 -5.62 3.64 7.49
N ARG A 248 -6.24 3.91 8.64
CA ARG A 248 -5.59 4.43 9.84
C ARG A 248 -5.77 3.42 10.95
N TRP A 249 -4.71 3.11 11.68
CA TRP A 249 -4.68 2.04 12.67
C TRP A 249 -4.06 2.52 13.96
N LYS A 250 -4.65 2.12 15.09
CA LYS A 250 -4.12 2.42 16.42
C LYS A 250 -4.18 1.19 17.32
N ARG A 251 -3.27 1.16 18.29
CA ARG A 251 -3.34 0.19 19.38
C ARG A 251 -4.53 0.54 20.26
N VAL A 252 -5.41 -0.42 20.48
CA VAL A 252 -6.51 -0.28 21.44
C VAL A 252 -6.03 -0.85 22.77
N LYS A 253 -6.14 -0.07 23.86
CA LYS A 253 -5.85 -0.57 25.20
C LYS A 253 -6.76 -1.78 25.46
N ALA A 254 -6.20 -2.86 26.01
CA ALA A 254 -7.04 -3.94 26.52
C ALA A 254 -8.00 -3.33 27.56
N GLU A 255 -9.30 -3.55 27.41
CA GLU A 255 -10.23 -3.24 28.48
C GLU A 255 -9.82 -4.08 29.70
N PRO A 256 -9.68 -3.49 30.90
CA PRO A 256 -9.50 -4.28 32.10
C PRO A 256 -10.70 -5.23 32.19
N LEU A 257 -10.44 -6.54 32.30
CA LEU A 257 -11.47 -7.49 32.69
C LEU A 257 -11.99 -7.04 34.06
N LEU A 258 -13.23 -6.55 34.11
CA LEU A 258 -13.95 -6.21 35.35
C LEU A 258 -14.26 -7.48 36.15
#